data_AF-A0A6A6DB35-F1
#
_entry.id   AF-A0A6A6DB35-F1
#
_cell.length_a   1.000
_cell.length_b   1.000
_cell.length_c   1.000
_cell.angle_alpha   90.00
_cell.angle_beta   90.00
_cell.angle_gamma   90.00
#
_symmetry.space_group_name_H-M   'P 1'
#
loop_
_entity.id
_entity.type
_entity.pdbx_description
1 polymer ?
#
loop_
_entity_poly.entity_id
_entity_poly.type
_entity_poly.pdbx_seq_one_letter_code
_entity_poly.pdbx_strand_id
1 'polypeptide(L)'
;KINRTERQEKREEVILKLIKKKIQKYKTEKIIVYYNIVNKIKRFTEALGYSVYYYNTVEKNSILKEFIKKDKQIIIAISLLNISINILDIRCIIYMD
;
A
#
# COMPACT_ATOMS: atom_id res chain seq x y z
N LYS A 1 22.79 -3.74 -23.96
CA LYS A 1 22.43 -2.69 -22.97
C LYS A 1 21.02 -3.01 -22.49
N ILE A 2 20.85 -3.58 -21.30
CA ILE A 2 19.50 -3.78 -20.73
C ILE A 2 18.92 -2.39 -20.52
N ASN A 3 17.78 -2.12 -21.15
CA ASN A 3 17.18 -0.81 -21.14
C ASN A 3 16.81 -0.48 -19.68
N ARG A 4 17.09 0.74 -19.20
CA ARG A 4 16.85 1.10 -17.78
C ARG A 4 15.41 0.81 -17.34
N THR A 5 14.47 0.92 -18.29
CA THR A 5 13.05 0.60 -18.15
C THR A 5 12.78 -0.88 -17.85
N GLU A 6 13.35 -1.83 -18.60
CA GLU A 6 13.15 -3.28 -18.35
C GLU A 6 13.67 -3.71 -16.98
N ARG A 7 14.79 -3.12 -16.53
CA ARG A 7 15.34 -3.41 -15.21
C ARG A 7 14.43 -2.89 -14.10
N GLN A 8 13.78 -1.76 -14.33
CA GLN A 8 12.83 -1.17 -13.39
C GLN A 8 11.54 -2.00 -13.31
N GLU A 9 11.00 -2.44 -14.44
CA GLU A 9 9.80 -3.29 -14.51
C GLU A 9 10.00 -4.63 -13.79
N LYS A 10 11.14 -5.30 -14.01
CA LYS A 10 11.46 -6.54 -13.30
C LYS A 10 11.55 -6.36 -11.79
N ARG A 11 12.10 -5.23 -11.33
CA ARG A 11 12.12 -4.89 -9.89
C ARG A 11 10.71 -4.69 -9.35
N GLU A 12 9.88 -3.95 -10.07
CA GLU A 12 8.48 -3.69 -9.71
C GLU A 12 7.67 -4.98 -9.63
N GLU A 13 7.88 -5.93 -10.54
CA GLU A 13 7.23 -7.23 -10.52
C GLU A 13 7.61 -8.08 -9.28
N VAL A 14 8.89 -8.08 -8.90
CA VAL A 14 9.37 -8.76 -7.69
C VAL A 14 8.76 -8.14 -6.44
N ILE A 15 8.70 -6.80 -6.38
CA ILE A 15 8.09 -6.06 -5.28
C ILE A 15 6.60 -6.42 -5.16
N LEU A 16 5.86 -6.43 -6.27
CA LEU A 16 4.45 -6.81 -6.30
C LEU A 16 4.23 -8.24 -5.78
N LYS A 17 5.08 -9.20 -6.18
CA LYS A 17 5.01 -10.58 -5.67
C LYS A 17 5.25 -10.64 -4.16
N LEU A 18 6.21 -9.86 -3.64
CA LEU A 18 6.49 -9.77 -2.20
C LEU A 18 5.31 -9.17 -1.42
N ILE A 19 4.71 -8.08 -1.92
CA ILE A 19 3.53 -7.46 -1.31
C ILE A 19 2.38 -8.45 -1.28
N LYS A 20 2.07 -9.12 -2.41
CA LYS A 20 1.00 -10.14 -2.46
C LYS A 20 1.23 -11.26 -1.44
N LYS A 21 2.46 -11.76 -1.32
CA LYS A 21 2.80 -12.81 -0.35
C LYS A 21 2.63 -12.35 1.09
N LYS A 22 3.01 -11.10 1.41
CA LYS A 22 2.80 -10.52 2.74
C LYS A 22 1.32 -10.34 3.02
N ILE A 23 0.56 -9.80 2.08
CA ILE A 23 -0.89 -9.63 2.21
C ILE A 23 -1.58 -10.97 2.48
N GLN A 24 -1.23 -12.03 1.74
CA GLN A 24 -1.76 -13.36 1.97
C GLN A 24 -1.40 -13.91 3.36
N LYS A 25 -0.19 -13.64 3.85
CA LYS A 25 0.25 -14.06 5.19
C LYS A 25 -0.56 -13.37 6.29
N TYR A 26 -0.92 -12.10 6.12
CA TYR A 26 -1.58 -11.27 7.13
C TYR A 26 -3.06 -11.02 6.76
N LYS A 27 -3.71 -11.96 6.05
CA LYS A 27 -5.03 -11.81 5.41
C LYS A 27 -6.19 -11.39 6.33
N THR A 28 -6.02 -11.43 7.65
CA THR A 28 -7.03 -11.06 8.66
C THR A 28 -6.65 -9.82 9.46
N GLU A 29 -5.48 -9.24 9.17
CA GLU A 29 -4.86 -8.19 9.96
C GLU A 29 -4.71 -6.92 9.14
N LYS A 30 -4.65 -5.77 9.82
CA LYS A 30 -4.49 -4.49 9.16
C LYS A 30 -3.05 -4.33 8.66
N ILE A 31 -2.90 -4.02 7.38
CA ILE A 31 -1.61 -3.84 6.69
C ILE A 31 -1.54 -2.43 6.14
N ILE A 32 -0.39 -1.78 6.34
CA ILE A 32 -0.07 -0.52 5.68
C ILE A 32 1.07 -0.74 4.70
N VAL A 33 0.88 -0.38 3.44
CA VAL A 33 1.95 -0.29 2.45
C VAL A 33 2.29 1.18 2.27
N TYR A 34 3.55 1.54 2.43
CA TYR A 34 4.04 2.90 2.35
C TYR A 34 4.97 3.08 1.15
N TYR A 35 4.78 4.17 0.38
CA TYR A 35 5.69 4.51 -0.70
C TYR A 35 5.76 6.01 -1.00
N ASN A 36 6.95 6.53 -1.29
CA ASN A 36 7.16 7.96 -1.45
C ASN A 36 6.79 8.51 -2.86
N ILE A 37 6.65 7.66 -3.88
CA ILE A 37 6.37 8.12 -5.26
C ILE A 37 4.93 7.77 -5.69
N VAL A 38 4.11 8.81 -5.82
CA VAL A 38 2.67 8.74 -6.18
C VAL A 38 2.41 7.83 -7.38
N ASN A 39 3.19 7.98 -8.46
CA ASN A 39 2.90 7.34 -9.73
C ASN A 39 3.08 5.81 -9.68
N LYS A 40 4.05 5.30 -8.91
CA LYS A 40 4.20 3.84 -8.77
C LYS A 40 3.15 3.24 -7.85
N ILE A 41 2.69 3.97 -6.82
CA ILE A 41 1.57 3.49 -6.01
C ILE A 41 0.34 3.26 -6.88
N LYS A 42 -0.01 4.18 -7.79
CA LYS A 42 -1.18 4.01 -8.66
C LYS A 42 -1.11 2.70 -9.44
N ARG A 43 0.04 2.45 -10.08
CA ARG A 43 0.31 1.21 -10.83
C ARG A 43 0.23 -0.03 -9.94
N PHE A 44 0.76 0.04 -8.72
CA PHE A 44 0.69 -1.09 -7.79
C PHE A 44 -0.71 -1.33 -7.26
N THR A 45 -1.47 -0.29 -6.97
CA THR A 45 -2.84 -0.42 -6.48
C THR A 45 -3.77 -0.99 -7.53
N GLU A 46 -3.62 -0.56 -8.79
CA GLU A 46 -4.31 -1.15 -9.94
C GLU A 46 -3.94 -2.63 -10.10
N ALA A 47 -2.64 -2.96 -10.07
CA ALA A 47 -2.16 -4.34 -10.23
C ALA A 47 -2.53 -5.29 -9.06
N LEU A 48 -2.80 -4.72 -7.88
CA LEU A 48 -3.19 -5.46 -6.69
C LEU A 48 -4.70 -5.51 -6.45
N GLY A 49 -5.48 -4.64 -7.11
CA GLY A 49 -6.92 -4.51 -6.90
C GLY A 49 -7.30 -3.94 -5.52
N TYR A 50 -6.40 -3.19 -4.87
CA TYR A 50 -6.65 -2.58 -3.56
C TYR A 50 -6.88 -1.08 -3.67
N SER A 51 -7.79 -0.57 -2.83
CA SER A 51 -8.04 0.86 -2.71
C SER A 51 -6.82 1.58 -2.12
N VAL A 52 -6.49 2.74 -2.67
CA VAL A 52 -5.37 3.57 -2.21
C VAL A 52 -5.85 4.62 -1.22
N TYR A 53 -5.05 4.85 -0.19
CA TYR A 53 -5.19 6.00 0.68
C TYR A 53 -4.17 7.07 0.29
N TYR A 54 -4.65 8.16 -0.30
CA TYR A 54 -3.82 9.32 -0.58
C TYR A 54 -4.09 10.43 0.44
N TYR A 55 -3.05 11.18 0.79
CA TYR A 55 -3.19 12.36 1.63
C TYR A 55 -4.18 13.41 1.05
N ASN A 56 -4.31 13.43 -0.28
CA ASN A 56 -5.12 14.41 -1.03
C ASN A 56 -6.40 13.83 -1.66
N THR A 57 -6.90 12.66 -1.23
CA THR A 57 -8.20 12.18 -1.70
C THR A 57 -9.34 12.79 -0.86
N VAL A 58 -10.35 13.33 -1.53
CA VAL A 58 -11.60 13.83 -0.90
C VAL A 58 -12.24 12.75 0.00
N GLU A 59 -12.02 11.48 -0.35
CA GLU A 59 -12.54 10.30 0.34
C GLU A 59 -11.68 9.81 1.53
N LYS A 60 -10.60 10.53 1.89
CA LYS A 60 -9.64 10.17 2.96
C LYS A 60 -10.34 9.66 4.22
N ASN A 61 -11.32 10.42 4.71
CA ASN A 61 -12.03 10.11 5.95
C ASN A 61 -12.89 8.85 5.83
N SER A 62 -13.43 8.55 4.65
CA SER A 62 -14.24 7.34 4.43
C SER A 62 -13.37 6.09 4.38
N ILE A 63 -12.28 6.13 3.58
CA ILE A 63 -11.33 5.02 3.45
C ILE A 63 -10.69 4.69 4.80
N LEU A 64 -10.35 5.72 5.58
CA LEU A 64 -9.80 5.54 6.92
C LEU A 64 -10.81 4.92 7.89
N LYS A 65 -12.08 5.36 7.86
CA LYS A 65 -13.15 4.80 8.69
C LYS A 65 -13.40 3.33 8.36
N GLU A 66 -13.46 2.97 7.08
CA GLU A 66 -13.59 1.57 6.64
C GLU A 66 -12.38 0.73 7.09
N PHE A 67 -11.18 1.31 7.08
CA PHE A 67 -10.00 0.62 7.57
C PHE A 67 -9.99 0.41 9.09
N ILE A 68 -10.44 1.42 9.85
CA ILE A 68 -10.59 1.30 11.30
C ILE A 68 -11.61 0.23 11.66
N LYS A 69 -12.75 0.19 10.95
CA LYS A 69 -13.83 -0.81 11.14
C LYS A 69 -13.47 -2.24 10.70
N LYS A 70 -12.29 -2.46 10.11
CA LYS A 70 -11.85 -3.72 9.48
C LYS A 70 -12.61 -4.13 8.21
N ASP A 71 -13.48 -3.26 7.69
CA ASP A 71 -14.13 -3.46 6.39
C ASP A 71 -13.10 -3.39 5.25
N LYS A 72 -12.06 -2.58 5.42
CA LYS A 72 -10.84 -2.60 4.60
C LYS A 72 -9.64 -2.99 5.45
N GLN A 73 -8.92 -4.04 5.08
CA GLN A 73 -7.80 -4.53 5.89
C GLN A 73 -6.44 -4.04 5.38
N ILE A 74 -6.41 -3.39 4.22
CA ILE A 74 -5.17 -2.91 3.59
C ILE A 74 -5.35 -1.45 3.22
N ILE A 75 -4.38 -0.63 3.62
CA ILE A 75 -4.24 0.75 3.17
C ILE A 75 -2.87 0.90 2.51
N ILE A 76 -2.85 1.53 1.33
CA ILE A 76 -1.61 1.94 0.67
C ILE A 76 -1.49 3.45 0.81
N ALA A 77 -0.44 3.94 1.47
CA ALA A 77 -0.26 5.33 1.86
C ALA A 77 1.01 5.95 1.27
N ILE A 78 0.93 7.22 0.86
CA ILE A 78 2.11 8.01 0.43
C ILE A 78 2.86 8.61 1.63
N SER A 79 2.12 8.95 2.69
CA SER A 79 2.66 9.58 3.89
C SER A 79 2.04 8.94 5.12
N LEU A 80 2.86 8.28 5.95
CA LEU A 80 2.47 7.72 7.26
C LEU A 80 2.25 8.82 8.29
N LEU A 81 2.90 9.98 8.11
CA LEU A 81 2.94 11.10 9.07
C LEU A 81 1.56 11.69 9.39
N ASN A 82 0.57 11.53 8.50
CA ASN A 82 -0.79 12.07 8.67
C ASN A 82 -1.85 10.99 8.90
N ILE A 83 -1.42 9.78 9.25
CA ILE A 83 -2.30 8.67 9.60
C ILE A 83 -2.34 8.57 11.13
N SER A 84 -3.32 9.25 11.75
CA SER A 84 -3.61 9.13 13.18
C SER A 84 -4.31 7.81 13.49
N ILE A 85 -3.68 6.68 13.15
CA ILE A 85 -4.16 5.34 13.49
C ILE A 85 -3.30 4.83 14.65
N ASN A 86 -3.95 4.24 15.65
CA ASN A 86 -3.24 3.56 16.73
C ASN A 86 -2.42 2.39 16.14
N ILE A 87 -1.10 2.42 16.32
CA ILE A 87 -0.16 1.43 15.76
C ILE A 87 -0.44 0.01 16.27
N LEU A 88 -1.06 -0.12 17.46
CA LEU A 88 -1.42 -1.42 18.06
C LEU A 88 -2.36 -2.26 17.19
N ASP A 89 -3.10 -1.62 16.29
CA ASP A 89 -4.03 -2.27 15.37
C ASP A 89 -3.37 -2.73 14.06
N ILE A 90 -2.12 -2.35 13.80
CA ILE A 90 -1.38 -2.62 12.56
C ILE A 90 -0.37 -3.75 12.80
N ARG A 91 -0.39 -4.76 11.93
CA ARG A 91 0.44 -5.96 12.08
C ARG A 91 1.59 -6.05 11.10
N CYS A 92 1.48 -5.32 9.99
CA CYS A 92 2.54 -5.26 9.00
C CYS A 92 2.59 -3.86 8.37
N ILE A 93 3.79 -3.27 8.37
CA ILE A 93 4.12 -2.08 7.59
C ILE A 93 5.12 -2.52 6.52
N ILE A 94 4.78 -2.26 5.26
CA ILE A 94 5.66 -2.51 4.11
C ILE A 94 6.16 -1.15 3.63
N TYR A 95 7.40 -0.80 3.95
CA TYR A 95 8.07 0.38 3.41
C TYR A 95 8.76 0.02 2.09
N MET A 96 8.57 0.87 1.09
CA MET A 96 9.21 0.74 -0.21
C MET A 96 9.91 2.06 -0.59
N ASP A 97 11.05 1.96 -1.28
CA ASP A 97 11.85 3.07 -1.81
C ASP A 97 11.95 3.00 -3.34
#